data_AF-A0A8T5RV98-F1
#
_entry.id   AF-A0A8T5RV98-F1
#
_cell.length_a   1.000
_cell.length_b   1.000
_cell.length_c   1.000
_cell.angle_alpha   90.00
_cell.angle_beta   90.00
_cell.angle_gamma   90.00
#
_symmetry.space_group_name_H-M   'P 1'
#
loop_
_entity.id
_entity.type
_entity.pdbx_description
1 polymer ?
#
loop_
_entity_poly.entity_id
_entity_poly.type
_entity_poly.pdbx_seq_one_letter_code
_entity_poly.pdbx_strand_id
1 'polypeptide(L)'
;SLLQCDESLIGAYFHAINSIYKICFQRDMQKVSMNQHRLHFKKIEPFFFIGISTIHVKTKVANENFEYLAHSFYERYRNKLTENWESDVGLFNKFNSEVDKRVKEISLTK
;
A
#
# COMPACT_ATOMS: atom_id res chain seq x y z
N SER A 1 24.43 0.40 -16.83
CA SER A 1 23.65 -0.86 -16.85
C SER A 1 22.30 -0.56 -16.24
N LEU A 2 21.22 -0.76 -16.99
CA LEU A 2 19.86 -0.77 -16.42
C LEU A 2 19.85 -1.85 -15.33
N LEU A 3 19.39 -1.50 -14.13
CA LEU A 3 19.26 -2.40 -12.98
C LEU A 3 18.69 -3.75 -13.45
N GLN A 4 19.53 -4.77 -13.50
CA GLN A 4 19.11 -6.12 -13.81
C GLN A 4 18.34 -6.59 -12.57
N CYS A 5 17.01 -6.52 -12.64
CA CYS A 5 16.16 -6.92 -11.53
C CYS A 5 16.29 -8.44 -11.40
N ASP A 6 16.93 -8.90 -10.33
CA ASP A 6 17.11 -10.32 -10.05
C ASP A 6 15.73 -10.99 -9.92
N GLU A 7 15.43 -11.89 -10.86
CA GLU A 7 14.16 -12.60 -10.91
C GLU A 7 13.87 -13.36 -9.61
N SER A 8 14.91 -13.82 -8.91
CA SER A 8 14.78 -14.47 -7.61
C SER A 8 14.34 -13.49 -6.52
N LEU A 9 14.80 -12.23 -6.56
CA LEU A 9 14.36 -11.18 -5.63
C LEU A 9 12.91 -10.78 -5.90
N ILE A 10 12.50 -10.68 -7.17
CA ILE A 10 11.10 -10.44 -7.54
C ILE A 10 10.21 -11.59 -7.05
N GLY A 11 10.63 -12.83 -7.31
CA GLY A 11 9.90 -14.03 -6.86
C GLY A 11 9.77 -14.09 -5.34
N ALA A 12 10.86 -13.82 -4.61
CA ALA A 12 10.85 -13.73 -3.16
C ALA A 12 9.94 -12.61 -2.64
N TYR A 13 9.92 -11.45 -3.31
CA TYR A 13 9.05 -10.33 -2.97
C TYR A 13 7.57 -10.68 -3.12
N PHE A 14 7.17 -11.25 -4.27
CA PHE A 14 5.79 -11.69 -4.47
C PHE A 14 5.40 -12.80 -3.50
N HIS A 15 6.30 -13.74 -3.21
CA HIS A 15 6.03 -14.75 -2.20
C HIS A 15 5.82 -14.14 -0.82
N ALA A 16 6.65 -13.17 -0.42
CA ALA A 16 6.49 -12.44 0.84
C ALA A 16 5.15 -11.71 0.91
N ILE A 17 4.76 -10.98 -0.16
CA ILE A 17 3.44 -10.33 -0.23
C ILE A 17 2.31 -11.35 -0.09
N ASN A 18 2.38 -12.47 -0.82
CA ASN A 18 1.35 -13.51 -0.75
C ASN A 18 1.25 -14.14 0.65
N SER A 19 2.40 -14.36 1.30
CA SER A 19 2.45 -14.88 2.67
C SER A 19 1.86 -13.87 3.65
N ILE A 20 2.19 -12.58 3.51
CA ILE A 20 1.61 -11.49 4.30
C ILE A 20 0.10 -11.42 4.09
N TYR A 21 -0.38 -11.46 2.85
CA TYR A 21 -1.82 -11.50 2.55
C TYR A 21 -2.51 -12.67 3.25
N LYS A 22 -1.98 -13.89 3.12
CA LYS A 22 -2.55 -15.08 3.77
C LYS A 22 -2.57 -14.95 5.28
N ILE A 23 -1.45 -14.60 5.90
CA ILE A 23 -1.34 -14.49 7.36
C ILE A 23 -2.25 -13.38 7.89
N CYS A 24 -2.22 -12.19 7.27
CA CYS A 24 -2.99 -11.06 7.74
C CYS A 24 -4.48 -11.26 7.53
N PHE A 25 -4.90 -11.85 6.40
CA PHE A 25 -6.32 -11.95 6.09
C PHE A 25 -6.98 -13.20 6.70
N GLN A 26 -6.29 -14.35 6.73
CA GLN A 26 -6.83 -15.55 7.38
C GLN A 26 -6.90 -15.42 8.92
N ARG A 27 -6.17 -14.44 9.50
CA ARG A 27 -6.16 -14.20 10.95
C ARG A 27 -6.77 -12.84 11.34
N ASP A 28 -7.47 -12.17 10.43
CA ASP A 28 -8.11 -10.85 10.62
C ASP A 28 -7.18 -9.80 11.26
N MET A 29 -5.90 -9.82 10.87
CA MET A 29 -4.90 -8.88 11.37
C MET A 29 -4.90 -7.61 10.53
N GLN A 30 -5.14 -6.49 11.19
CA GLN A 30 -5.12 -5.17 10.55
C GLN A 30 -3.72 -4.52 10.54
N LYS A 31 -2.75 -5.06 11.30
CA LYS A 31 -1.40 -4.48 11.44
C LYS A 31 -0.36 -5.51 11.90
N VAL A 32 0.87 -5.31 11.46
CA VAL A 32 2.07 -6.03 11.95
C VAL A 32 3.15 -5.00 12.25
N SER A 33 3.78 -5.06 13.43
CA SER A 33 4.92 -4.19 13.76
C SER A 33 6.22 -4.97 13.53
N MET A 34 7.17 -4.36 12.81
CA MET A 34 8.47 -4.94 12.48
C MET A 34 9.56 -3.93 12.85
N ASN A 35 10.26 -4.15 13.97
CA ASN A 35 11.34 -3.28 14.45
C ASN A 35 10.94 -1.79 14.46
N GLN A 36 11.56 -1.00 13.57
CA GLN A 36 11.34 0.43 13.44
C GLN A 36 10.17 0.81 12.53
N HIS A 37 9.47 -0.17 11.97
CA HIS A 37 8.41 0.03 10.99
C HIS A 37 7.11 -0.66 11.41
N ARG A 38 5.99 -0.15 10.90
CA ARG A 38 4.66 -0.71 11.07
C ARG A 38 4.06 -0.90 9.69
N LEU A 39 3.58 -2.11 9.45
CA LEU A 39 2.78 -2.44 8.28
C LEU A 39 1.30 -2.26 8.60
N HIS A 40 0.59 -1.65 7.65
CA HIS A 40 -0.83 -1.38 7.67
C HIS A 40 -1.49 -2.13 6.52
N PHE A 41 -2.64 -2.75 6.79
CA PHE A 41 -3.35 -3.55 5.81
C PHE A 41 -4.81 -3.10 5.70
N LYS A 42 -5.32 -2.99 4.48
CA LYS A 42 -6.75 -2.76 4.22
C LYS A 42 -7.15 -3.54 2.99
N LYS A 43 -8.27 -4.26 3.09
CA LYS A 43 -8.91 -4.90 1.95
C LYS A 43 -10.18 -4.13 1.59
N ILE A 44 -10.29 -3.70 0.34
CA ILE A 44 -11.49 -3.12 -0.23
C ILE A 44 -11.61 -3.73 -1.63
N GLU A 45 -12.42 -4.79 -1.76
CA GLU A 45 -12.49 -5.58 -3.01
C GLU A 45 -12.73 -4.70 -4.24
N PRO A 46 -11.97 -4.89 -5.35
CA PRO A 46 -11.00 -5.97 -5.61
C PRO A 46 -9.56 -5.66 -5.15
N PHE A 47 -9.33 -4.60 -4.38
CA PHE A 47 -8.00 -4.12 -4.03
C PHE A 47 -7.52 -4.60 -2.66
N PHE A 48 -6.21 -4.79 -2.58
CA PHE A 48 -5.48 -4.99 -1.34
C PHE A 48 -4.42 -3.90 -1.19
N PHE A 49 -4.52 -3.15 -0.08
CA PHE A 49 -3.63 -2.04 0.22
C PHE A 49 -2.64 -2.45 1.31
N ILE A 50 -1.36 -2.18 1.05
CA ILE A 50 -0.27 -2.36 2.01
C ILE A 50 0.37 -0.99 2.19
N GLY A 51 0.38 -0.50 3.43
CA GLY A 51 1.07 0.72 3.82
C GLY A 51 2.23 0.40 4.77
N ILE A 52 3.29 1.22 4.71
CA ILE A 52 4.38 1.16 5.69
C ILE A 52 4.58 2.54 6.32
N SER A 53 4.74 2.56 7.65
CA SER A 53 5.12 3.77 8.38
C SER A 53 6.26 3.46 9.33
N THR A 54 7.02 4.47 9.73
CA THR A 54 7.96 4.32 10.85
C THR A 54 7.20 4.30 12.18
N ILE A 55 7.77 3.68 13.22
CA ILE A 55 7.16 3.65 14.57
C ILE A 55 7.08 5.03 15.23
N HIS A 56 7.88 5.99 14.75
CA HIS A 56 7.90 7.37 15.24
C HIS A 56 6.64 8.15 14.87
N VAL A 57 5.93 7.74 13.82
CA VAL A 57 4.65 8.36 13.43
C VAL A 57 3.56 7.86 14.38
N LYS A 58 2.82 8.80 14.99
CA LYS A 58 1.68 8.48 15.86
C LYS A 58 0.73 7.52 15.15
N THR A 59 0.39 6.42 15.81
CA THR A 59 -0.42 5.33 15.23
C THR A 59 -1.72 5.82 14.63
N LYS A 60 -2.45 6.69 15.35
CA LYS A 60 -3.70 7.26 14.87
C LYS A 60 -3.52 8.03 13.55
N VAL A 61 -2.52 8.91 13.49
CA VAL A 61 -2.20 9.69 12.29
C VAL A 61 -1.83 8.78 11.11
N ALA A 62 -0.98 7.78 11.33
CA ALA A 62 -0.60 6.84 10.28
C ALA A 62 -1.82 6.07 9.73
N ASN A 63 -2.67 5.57 10.63
CA ASN A 63 -3.86 4.80 10.25
C ASN A 63 -4.88 5.67 9.52
N GLU A 64 -5.22 6.86 10.03
CA GLU A 64 -6.20 7.76 9.39
C GLU A 64 -5.78 8.16 7.98
N ASN A 65 -4.48 8.42 7.77
CA ASN A 65 -3.95 8.74 6.46
C ASN A 65 -3.93 7.54 5.52
N PHE A 66 -3.55 6.36 6.02
CA PHE A 66 -3.60 5.12 5.26
C PHE A 66 -5.03 4.76 4.82
N GLU A 67 -5.99 4.83 5.74
CA GLU A 67 -7.40 4.55 5.43
C GLU A 67 -7.98 5.53 4.43
N TYR A 68 -7.67 6.83 4.59
CA TYR A 68 -8.08 7.83 3.60
C TYR A 68 -7.55 7.49 2.21
N LEU A 69 -6.25 7.19 2.09
CA LEU A 69 -5.64 6.92 0.78
C LEU A 69 -6.24 5.65 0.15
N ALA A 70 -6.45 4.59 0.93
CA ALA A 70 -7.08 3.36 0.45
C ALA A 70 -8.50 3.64 -0.07
N HIS A 71 -9.32 4.39 0.67
CA HIS A 71 -10.67 4.74 0.23
C HIS A 71 -10.68 5.68 -0.98
N SER A 72 -9.84 6.72 -1.00
CA SER A 72 -9.73 7.63 -2.15
C SER A 72 -9.29 6.90 -3.42
N PHE A 73 -8.37 5.94 -3.31
CA PHE A 73 -7.98 5.10 -4.43
C PHE A 73 -9.15 4.25 -4.92
N TYR A 74 -9.79 3.53 -4.00
CA TYR A 74 -10.94 2.68 -4.31
C TYR A 74 -12.03 3.46 -5.03
N GLU A 75 -12.51 4.58 -4.48
CA GLU A 75 -13.60 5.34 -5.10
C GLU A 75 -13.25 5.88 -6.49
N ARG A 76 -11.97 6.23 -6.72
CA ARG A 76 -11.53 6.77 -8.00
C ARG A 76 -11.37 5.69 -9.09
N TYR A 77 -10.96 4.49 -8.70
CA TYR A 77 -10.51 3.46 -9.66
C TYR A 77 -11.37 2.19 -9.68
N ARG A 78 -12.30 1.98 -8.74
CA ARG A 78 -13.15 0.78 -8.64
C ARG A 78 -13.86 0.41 -9.95
N ASN A 79 -14.38 1.40 -10.66
CA ASN A 79 -15.12 1.15 -11.91
C ASN A 79 -14.18 1.02 -13.13
N LYS A 80 -12.94 1.52 -13.03
CA LYS A 80 -11.98 1.51 -14.14
C LYS A 80 -11.29 0.17 -14.32
N LEU A 81 -11.14 -0.60 -13.23
CA LEU A 81 -10.58 -1.95 -13.28
C LEU A 81 -11.46 -2.94 -14.04
N THR A 82 -12.77 -2.84 -13.84
CA THR A 82 -13.76 -3.77 -14.38
C THR A 82 -14.00 -3.60 -15.87
N GLU A 83 -13.67 -2.43 -16.43
CA GLU A 83 -14.01 -2.10 -17.81
C GLU A 83 -12.81 -2.28 -18.76
N ASN A 84 -11.57 -1.97 -18.38
CA ASN A 84 -10.42 -1.94 -19.31
C ASN A 84 -9.03 -2.10 -18.65
N TRP A 85 -8.85 -2.92 -17.61
CA TRP A 85 -7.51 -3.10 -17.02
C TRP A 85 -6.61 -4.00 -17.90
N GLU A 86 -5.85 -3.38 -18.80
CA GLU A 86 -4.83 -4.06 -19.64
C GLU A 86 -3.46 -4.18 -18.94
N SER A 87 -3.44 -4.22 -17.61
CA SER A 87 -2.19 -4.14 -16.83
C SER A 87 -1.42 -2.81 -16.98
N ASP A 88 -2.06 -1.75 -17.48
CA ASP A 88 -1.46 -0.41 -17.53
C ASP A 88 -1.46 0.26 -16.14
N VAL A 89 -0.34 0.13 -15.44
CA VAL A 89 -0.08 0.81 -14.17
C VAL A 89 -0.01 2.33 -14.30
N GLY A 90 0.17 2.87 -15.51
CA GLY A 90 0.19 4.30 -15.80
C GLY A 90 -1.12 5.00 -15.46
N LEU A 91 -2.24 4.26 -15.42
CA LEU A 91 -3.55 4.75 -14.96
C LEU A 91 -3.50 5.37 -13.56
N PHE A 92 -2.56 4.92 -12.73
CA PHE A 92 -2.42 5.34 -11.33
C PHE A 92 -1.41 6.46 -11.10
N ASN A 93 -0.70 6.94 -12.13
CA ASN A 93 0.35 7.96 -11.98
C ASN A 93 -0.15 9.25 -11.31
N LYS A 94 -1.40 9.65 -11.57
CA LYS A 94 -2.02 10.82 -10.92
C LYS A 94 -2.18 10.61 -9.40
N PHE A 95 -2.41 9.39 -8.96
CA PHE A 95 -2.58 9.06 -7.55
C PHE A 95 -1.26 9.15 -6.77
N ASN A 96 -0.11 8.88 -7.40
CA ASN A 96 1.20 8.99 -6.76
C ASN A 96 1.45 10.41 -6.20
N SER A 97 1.07 11.45 -6.95
CA SER A 97 1.19 12.84 -6.47
C SER A 97 0.34 13.15 -5.24
N GLU A 98 -0.82 12.49 -5.09
CA GLU A 98 -1.71 12.64 -3.93
C GLU A 98 -1.10 11.96 -2.69
N VAL A 99 -0.53 10.77 -2.88
CA VAL A 99 0.24 10.07 -1.84
C VAL A 99 1.42 10.93 -1.38
N ASP A 100 2.22 11.44 -2.31
CA ASP A 100 3.41 12.24 -1.99
C ASP A 100 3.07 13.51 -1.22
N LYS A 101 2.01 14.21 -1.64
CA LYS A 101 1.54 15.42 -0.94
C LYS A 101 1.19 15.10 0.51
N ARG A 102 0.45 14.02 0.73
CA ARG A 102 -0.02 13.64 2.07
C ARG A 102 1.09 13.13 2.98
N VAL A 103 2.06 12.38 2.42
CA VAL A 103 3.26 11.95 3.15
C VAL A 103 4.11 13.17 3.57
N LYS A 104 4.23 14.19 2.72
CA LYS A 104 4.91 15.45 3.07
C LYS A 104 4.22 16.18 4.21
N GLU A 105 2.89 16.30 4.18
CA GLU A 105 2.11 16.95 5.25
C GLU A 105 2.31 16.27 6.62
N ILE A 106 2.35 14.93 6.66
CA ILE A 106 2.62 14.15 7.88
C ILE A 106 4.06 14.33 8.37
N SER A 107 5.01 14.50 7.45
CA SER A 107 6.43 14.66 7.78
C SER A 107 6.74 16.06 8.34
N LEU A 108 5.96 17.07 7.96
CA LEU A 108 6.08 18.46 8.42
C LEU A 108 5.42 18.72 9.78
N THR A 109 4.59 17.79 10.28
CA THR A 109 3.92 17.88 11.60
C THR A 109 4.71 17.19 12.74
N LYS A 110 5.98 16.85 12.48
CA LYS A 110 6.92 16.30 13.47
C LYS A 110 7.45 17.36 14.44
#